data_AF-A0A5F9CQW8-F1
#
_entry.id   AF-A0A5F9CQW8-F1
#
_cell.length_a   1.000
_cell.length_b   1.000
_cell.length_c   1.000
_cell.angle_alpha   90.00
_cell.angle_beta   90.00
_cell.angle_gamma   90.00
#
_symmetry.space_group_name_H-M   'P 1'
#
loop_
_entity.id
_entity.type
_entity.pdbx_description
1 polymer ?
#
loop_
_entity_poly.entity_id
_entity_poly.type
_entity_poly.pdbx_seq_one_letter_code
_entity_poly.pdbx_strand_id
1 'polypeptide(L)'
;MRFLTAAFLLLALGAAAVQAEPVRFKDCGSEAGVIKEVNVSPCHVQPCELQKGQSYGVNVTFSSNVQSKNSTAVVHGILFAVEVPFPIPEPDGCKSGISCPIQKGQTYNYMNKLPVKNEYPSAPVL
;
A
#
# COMPACT_ATOMS: atom_id res chain seq x y z
N MET A 1 -47.90 -23.70 28.08
CA MET A 1 -47.45 -22.32 28.39
C MET A 1 -46.11 -22.44 29.10
N ARG A 2 -44.95 -22.06 28.59
CA ARG A 2 -44.56 -21.26 27.42
C ARG A 2 -43.25 -21.85 26.89
N PHE A 3 -43.23 -22.19 25.60
CA PHE A 3 -42.01 -22.45 24.86
C PHE A 3 -41.21 -21.15 24.81
N LEU A 4 -40.23 -20.98 25.69
CA LEU A 4 -39.29 -19.86 25.60
C LEU A 4 -38.17 -20.28 24.66
N THR A 5 -38.53 -20.17 23.39
CA THR A 5 -37.70 -19.81 22.23
C THR A 5 -36.22 -19.61 22.53
N ALA A 6 -35.42 -20.50 21.94
CA ALA A 6 -33.99 -20.36 21.72
C ALA A 6 -33.69 -19.02 21.03
N ALA A 7 -33.22 -18.03 21.79
CA ALA A 7 -32.61 -16.83 21.23
C ALA A 7 -31.10 -17.08 21.10
N PHE A 8 -30.73 -17.87 20.08
CA PHE A 8 -29.36 -17.89 19.57
C PHE A 8 -29.11 -16.53 18.91
N LEU A 9 -28.68 -15.54 19.70
CA LEU A 9 -28.18 -14.27 19.22
C LEU A 9 -26.86 -14.53 18.48
N LEU A 10 -26.96 -14.82 17.19
CA LEU A 10 -25.85 -14.75 16.24
C LEU A 10 -25.43 -13.28 16.13
N LEU A 11 -24.47 -12.86 16.96
CA LEU A 11 -23.70 -11.64 16.71
C LEU A 11 -22.89 -11.87 15.43
N ALA A 12 -23.43 -11.46 14.29
CA ALA A 12 -22.67 -11.26 13.07
C ALA A 12 -21.71 -10.07 13.31
N LEU A 13 -20.51 -10.35 13.80
CA LEU A 13 -19.40 -9.41 13.69
C LEU A 13 -19.11 -9.25 12.20
N GLY A 14 -19.72 -8.24 11.59
CA GLY A 14 -19.33 -7.75 10.28
C GLY A 14 -17.91 -7.20 10.37
N ALA A 15 -16.92 -8.06 10.14
CA ALA A 15 -15.59 -7.60 9.80
C ALA A 15 -15.75 -6.83 8.48
N ALA A 16 -15.71 -5.50 8.55
CA ALA A 16 -15.57 -4.68 7.37
C ALA A 16 -14.25 -5.10 6.71
N ALA A 17 -14.34 -5.94 5.69
CA ALA A 17 -13.19 -6.29 4.88
C ALA A 17 -12.77 -4.99 4.19
N VAL A 18 -11.69 -4.38 4.68
CA VAL A 18 -11.02 -3.27 3.99
C VAL A 18 -10.43 -3.88 2.73
N GLN A 19 -11.20 -3.88 1.65
CA GLN A 19 -10.66 -4.23 0.33
C GLN A 19 -9.61 -3.17 -0.01
N ALA A 20 -8.39 -3.62 -0.32
CA ALA A 20 -7.44 -2.74 -0.96
C ALA A 20 -7.94 -2.46 -2.37
N GLU A 21 -7.97 -1.18 -2.74
CA GLU A 21 -8.54 -0.73 -4.00
C GLU A 21 -7.41 -0.42 -4.99
N PRO A 22 -7.45 -0.99 -6.21
CA PRO A 22 -6.46 -0.69 -7.23
C PRO A 22 -6.52 0.79 -7.61
N VAL A 23 -5.38 1.47 -7.57
CA VAL A 23 -5.28 2.90 -7.89
C VAL A 23 -4.71 3.13 -9.29
N ARG A 24 -5.14 4.24 -9.91
CA ARG A 24 -4.50 4.76 -11.11
C ARG A 24 -3.14 5.32 -10.71
N PHE A 25 -2.11 4.93 -11.45
CA PHE A 25 -0.74 5.40 -11.25
C PHE A 25 -0.14 5.82 -12.58
N LYS A 26 0.90 6.67 -12.50
CA LYS A 26 1.75 7.04 -13.64
C LYS A 26 3.12 6.42 -13.41
N ASP A 27 3.61 5.63 -14.37
CA ASP A 27 4.98 5.13 -14.32
C ASP A 27 5.96 6.29 -14.55
N CYS A 28 6.90 6.46 -13.62
CA CYS A 28 7.90 7.52 -13.62
C CYS A 28 9.27 7.07 -14.13
N GLY A 29 9.44 5.82 -14.58
CA GLY A 29 10.70 5.35 -15.17
C GLY A 29 11.10 3.92 -14.75
N SER A 30 10.15 2.99 -14.71
CA SER A 30 10.43 1.60 -14.33
C SER A 30 11.23 0.86 -15.43
N GLU A 31 12.55 0.81 -15.31
CA GLU A 31 13.43 0.14 -16.29
C GLU A 31 13.71 -1.33 -15.94
N ALA A 32 13.94 -1.62 -14.65
CA ALA A 32 14.38 -2.93 -14.16
C ALA A 32 13.22 -3.92 -13.92
N GLY A 33 11.98 -3.50 -14.15
CA GLY A 33 10.77 -4.30 -13.92
C GLY A 33 9.55 -3.64 -14.52
N VAL A 34 8.40 -4.30 -14.39
CA VAL A 34 7.11 -3.84 -14.90
C VAL A 34 6.09 -3.85 -13.79
N ILE A 35 5.52 -2.69 -13.47
CA ILE A 35 4.42 -2.57 -12.51
C ILE A 35 3.16 -3.18 -13.14
N LYS A 36 2.51 -4.08 -12.41
CA LYS A 36 1.25 -4.71 -12.81
C LYS A 36 0.06 -4.03 -12.15
N GLU A 37 0.22 -3.65 -10.89
CA GLU A 37 -0.87 -3.11 -10.09
C GLU A 37 -0.32 -2.35 -8.90
N VAL A 38 -1.01 -1.27 -8.51
CA VAL A 38 -0.77 -0.55 -7.27
C VAL A 38 -2.08 -0.52 -6.52
N ASN A 39 -2.06 -0.96 -5.27
CA ASN A 39 -3.19 -0.99 -4.36
C ASN A 39 -2.87 -0.11 -3.16
N VAL A 40 -3.82 0.77 -2.79
CA VAL A 40 -3.72 1.59 -1.59
C VAL A 40 -4.96 1.35 -0.73
N SER A 41 -4.77 1.13 0.57
CA SER A 41 -5.86 0.80 1.47
C SER A 41 -5.78 1.55 2.80
N PRO A 42 -6.88 2.17 3.26
CA PRO A 42 -8.12 2.42 2.51
C PRO A 42 -7.97 3.52 1.43
N CYS A 43 -8.65 3.42 0.28
CA CYS A 43 -8.70 4.49 -0.74
C CYS A 43 -10.00 4.43 -1.57
N HIS A 44 -11.12 4.82 -0.95
CA HIS A 44 -12.47 4.70 -1.53
C HIS A 44 -12.72 5.59 -2.75
N VAL A 45 -11.97 6.69 -2.85
CA VAL A 45 -12.07 7.66 -3.96
C VAL A 45 -10.67 8.02 -4.42
N GLN A 46 -10.53 8.32 -5.72
CA GLN A 46 -9.26 8.71 -6.33
C GLN A 46 -9.35 10.15 -6.86
N PRO A 47 -8.33 11.00 -6.61
CA PRO A 47 -7.11 10.75 -5.84
C PRO A 47 -7.36 10.37 -4.37
N CYS A 48 -6.51 9.53 -3.79
CA CYS A 48 -6.70 9.03 -2.42
C CYS A 48 -6.71 10.19 -1.42
N GLU A 49 -7.79 10.32 -0.65
CA GLU A 49 -7.88 11.29 0.44
C GLU A 49 -7.20 10.73 1.70
N LEU A 50 -5.93 11.11 1.88
CA LEU A 50 -5.11 10.65 2.99
C LEU A 50 -5.27 11.56 4.23
N GLN A 51 -5.72 10.97 5.33
CA GLN A 51 -5.98 11.68 6.59
C GLN A 51 -4.74 11.69 7.49
N LYS A 52 -4.48 12.84 8.10
CA LYS A 52 -3.40 13.00 9.08
C LYS A 52 -3.60 12.10 10.31
N GLY A 53 -2.50 11.59 10.84
CA GLY A 53 -2.48 10.65 11.96
C GLY A 53 -2.87 9.22 11.59
N GLN A 54 -3.24 8.95 10.34
CA GLN A 54 -3.60 7.62 9.86
C GLN A 54 -2.44 6.94 9.12
N SER A 55 -2.51 5.61 9.00
CA SER A 55 -1.57 4.83 8.21
C SER A 55 -2.29 4.09 7.10
N TYR A 56 -1.72 4.15 5.91
CA TYR A 56 -2.28 3.55 4.71
C TYR A 56 -1.41 2.37 4.26
N GLY A 57 -2.03 1.23 3.98
CA GLY A 57 -1.39 0.10 3.35
C GLY A 57 -1.14 0.38 1.87
N VAL A 58 0.04 0.00 1.39
CA VAL A 58 0.39 0.02 -0.02
C VAL A 58 0.83 -1.37 -0.42
N ASN A 59 0.28 -1.89 -1.52
CA ASN A 59 0.75 -3.10 -2.17
C ASN A 59 1.04 -2.82 -3.64
N VAL A 60 2.29 -3.06 -4.07
CA VAL A 60 2.72 -2.92 -5.45
C VAL A 60 3.05 -4.30 -6.01
N THR A 61 2.25 -4.73 -6.97
CA THR A 61 2.50 -5.95 -7.74
C THR A 61 3.39 -5.60 -8.92
N PHE A 62 4.56 -6.21 -9.04
CA PHE A 62 5.48 -5.97 -10.14
C PHE A 62 6.20 -7.24 -10.58
N SER A 63 6.59 -7.31 -11.86
CA SER A 63 7.48 -8.35 -12.38
C SER A 63 8.90 -7.80 -12.54
N SER A 64 9.91 -8.52 -12.09
CA SER A 64 11.31 -8.11 -12.25
C SER A 64 11.86 -8.53 -13.61
N ASN A 65 12.58 -7.65 -14.30
CA ASN A 65 13.33 -7.96 -15.52
C ASN A 65 14.81 -8.28 -15.26
N VAL A 66 15.24 -8.18 -14.00
CA VAL A 66 16.62 -8.39 -13.56
C VAL A 66 16.69 -9.35 -12.37
N GLN A 67 17.89 -9.86 -12.09
CA GLN A 67 18.20 -10.52 -10.82
C GLN A 67 18.79 -9.49 -9.86
N SER A 68 18.42 -9.53 -8.58
CA SER A 68 19.04 -8.70 -7.55
C SER A 68 19.15 -9.43 -6.22
N LYS A 69 20.24 -9.20 -5.48
CA LYS A 69 20.41 -9.79 -4.14
C LYS A 69 19.56 -9.09 -3.08
N ASN A 70 19.28 -7.81 -3.27
CA ASN A 70 18.55 -6.96 -2.34
C ASN A 70 17.58 -6.02 -3.09
N SER A 71 16.73 -5.33 -2.34
CA SER A 71 15.88 -4.26 -2.86
C SER A 71 15.70 -3.19 -1.80
N THR A 72 15.62 -1.94 -2.22
CA THR A 72 15.44 -0.80 -1.32
C THR A 72 14.29 0.05 -1.83
N ALA A 73 13.32 0.29 -0.97
CA ALA A 73 12.19 1.16 -1.25
C ALA A 73 12.52 2.60 -0.83
N VAL A 74 12.13 3.55 -1.68
CA VAL A 74 12.27 4.98 -1.44
C VAL A 74 10.95 5.64 -1.81
N VAL A 75 10.48 6.56 -0.96
CA VAL A 75 9.24 7.29 -1.19
C VAL A 75 9.54 8.79 -1.20
N HIS A 76 8.98 9.47 -2.20
CA HIS A 76 9.00 10.92 -2.30
C HIS A 76 7.56 11.41 -2.47
N GLY A 77 7.24 12.56 -1.90
CA GLY A 77 6.02 13.30 -2.22
C GLY A 77 6.37 14.53 -3.03
N ILE A 78 5.61 14.81 -4.09
CA ILE A 78 5.77 16.04 -4.88
C ILE A 78 4.79 17.08 -4.34
N LEU A 79 5.32 18.10 -3.67
CA LEU A 79 4.56 19.21 -3.08
C LEU A 79 4.97 20.51 -3.76
N PHE A 80 4.01 21.23 -4.33
CA PHE A 80 4.28 22.49 -5.04
C PHE A 80 5.42 22.38 -6.09
N ALA A 81 5.43 21.26 -6.83
CA ALA A 81 6.47 20.90 -7.81
C ALA A 81 7.88 20.65 -7.23
N VAL A 82 8.00 20.49 -5.92
CA VAL A 82 9.25 20.12 -5.23
C VAL A 82 9.15 18.68 -4.72
N GLU A 83 10.16 17.86 -5.01
CA GLU A 83 10.29 16.52 -4.45
C GLU A 83 10.75 16.59 -2.99
N VAL A 84 9.95 15.99 -2.10
CA VAL A 84 10.22 15.93 -0.66
C VAL A 84 10.37 14.46 -0.24
N PRO A 85 11.52 14.06 0.34
CA PRO A 85 11.70 12.70 0.83
C PRO A 85 10.70 12.34 1.92
N PHE A 86 10.16 11.13 1.84
CA PHE A 86 9.28 10.55 2.84
C PHE A 86 9.96 9.33 3.47
N PRO A 87 10.58 9.47 4.65
CA PRO A 87 11.23 8.35 5.32
C PRO A 87 10.21 7.27 5.70
N ILE A 88 10.44 6.05 5.22
CA ILE A 88 9.62 4.88 5.57
C ILE A 88 10.29 4.04 6.67
N PRO A 89 9.52 3.39 7.55
CA PRO A 89 10.08 2.65 8.69
C PRO A 89 10.94 1.46 8.28
N GLU A 90 10.57 0.77 7.20
CA GLU A 90 11.31 -0.37 6.65
C GLU A 90 11.61 -0.09 5.18
N PRO A 91 12.84 0.31 4.84
CA PRO A 91 13.27 0.53 3.47
C PRO A 91 13.74 -0.76 2.77
N ASP A 92 14.03 -1.86 3.48
CA ASP A 92 14.46 -3.11 2.85
C ASP A 92 13.25 -3.84 2.24
N GLY A 93 13.14 -3.80 0.90
CA GLY A 93 12.05 -4.43 0.17
C GLY A 93 11.99 -5.95 0.38
N CYS A 94 13.12 -6.59 0.69
CA CYS A 94 13.20 -8.02 1.00
C CYS A 94 12.50 -8.37 2.33
N LYS A 95 12.22 -7.38 3.17
CA LYS A 95 11.44 -7.51 4.40
C LYS A 95 10.00 -7.01 4.26
N SER A 96 9.63 -6.56 3.07
CA SER A 96 8.35 -5.95 2.74
C SER A 96 7.62 -6.76 1.66
N GLY A 97 7.56 -8.08 1.82
CA GLY A 97 6.81 -8.98 0.92
C GLY A 97 7.58 -9.53 -0.29
N ILE A 98 8.79 -9.03 -0.55
CA ILE A 98 9.65 -9.54 -1.64
C ILE A 98 10.53 -10.67 -1.11
N SER A 99 10.46 -11.86 -1.71
CA SER A 99 11.40 -12.94 -1.41
C SER A 99 12.72 -12.71 -2.17
N CYS A 100 13.79 -12.49 -1.42
CA CYS A 100 15.13 -12.29 -1.98
C CYS A 100 15.98 -13.58 -1.93
N PRO A 101 16.88 -13.81 -2.90
CA PRO A 101 17.22 -12.92 -4.02
C PRO A 101 16.10 -12.84 -5.06
N ILE A 102 15.87 -11.62 -5.58
CA ILE A 102 14.93 -11.35 -6.67
C ILE A 102 15.42 -12.06 -7.93
N GLN A 103 14.53 -12.75 -8.62
CA GLN A 103 14.80 -13.49 -9.84
C GLN A 103 14.16 -12.79 -11.04
N LYS A 104 14.86 -12.84 -12.18
CA LYS A 104 14.35 -12.32 -13.46
C LYS A 104 13.11 -13.10 -13.89
N GLY A 105 12.10 -12.39 -14.37
CA GLY A 105 10.83 -12.92 -14.86
C GLY A 105 9.81 -13.27 -13.77
N GLN A 106 10.18 -13.17 -12.48
CA GLN A 106 9.27 -13.45 -11.37
C GLN A 106 8.44 -12.22 -10.98
N THR A 107 7.24 -12.48 -10.48
CA THR A 107 6.31 -11.46 -9.98
C THR A 107 6.30 -11.46 -8.47
N TYR A 108 6.33 -10.26 -7.89
CA TYR A 108 6.39 -10.02 -6.46
C TYR A 108 5.31 -9.02 -6.03
N ASN A 109 4.98 -9.05 -4.75
CA ASN A 109 4.13 -8.07 -4.09
C ASN A 109 4.96 -7.34 -3.04
N TYR A 110 5.27 -6.07 -3.29
CA TYR A 110 5.86 -5.21 -2.27
C TYR A 110 4.74 -4.65 -1.40
N MET A 111 4.83 -4.84 -0.08
CA MET A 111 3.79 -4.45 0.87
C MET A 111 4.38 -3.59 1.99
N ASN A 112 3.85 -2.39 2.20
CA ASN A 112 4.29 -1.53 3.29
C ASN A 112 3.13 -0.69 3.86
N LYS A 113 3.35 -0.05 5.02
CA LYS A 113 2.43 0.92 5.62
C LYS A 113 3.06 2.30 5.64
N LEU A 114 2.37 3.29 5.10
CA LEU A 114 2.81 4.68 5.04
C LEU A 114 2.02 5.54 6.05
N PRO A 115 2.68 6.03 7.11
CA PRO A 115 2.04 6.89 8.10
C PRO A 115 1.97 8.35 7.63
N VAL A 116 0.77 8.92 7.55
CA VAL A 116 0.55 10.33 7.23
C VAL A 116 0.67 11.13 8.53
N LYS A 117 1.81 11.76 8.77
CA LYS A 117 2.07 12.49 10.01
C LYS A 117 1.25 13.77 10.10
N ASN A 118 0.98 14.22 11.32
CA ASN A 118 0.21 15.45 11.57
C ASN A 118 0.95 16.70 11.10
N GLU A 119 2.28 16.67 11.13
CA GLU A 119 3.15 17.76 10.71
C GLU A 119 3.15 18.01 9.18
N TYR A 120 2.65 17.05 8.38
CA TYR A 120 2.61 17.23 6.94
C TYR A 120 1.64 18.34 6.53
N PRO A 121 1.92 19.11 5.46
CA PRO A 121 0.99 20.12 4.97
C PRO A 121 -0.29 19.47 4.45
N SER A 122 -1.42 20.16 4.62
CA SER A 122 -2.66 19.76 3.95
C SER A 122 -2.65 20.31 2.52
N ALA A 123 -2.12 19.54 1.58
CA ALA A 123 -2.03 19.92 0.17
C ALA A 123 -2.14 18.68 -0.72
N PRO A 124 -2.58 18.82 -1.99
CA PRO A 124 -2.45 17.76 -2.97
C PRO A 124 -0.98 17.34 -3.14
N VAL A 125 -0.74 16.04 -3.12
CA VAL A 125 0.55 15.43 -3.48
C VAL A 125 0.39 14.86 -4.89
N LEU A 126 1.36 15.14 -5.76
CA LEU A 126 1.41 14.60 -7.13
C LEU A 126 2.23 13.31 -7.21
#